data_AF-A0A7X7PAN2-F1
#
_entry.id   AF-A0A7X7PAN2-F1
#
_cell.length_a   1.000
_cell.length_b   1.000
_cell.length_c   1.000
_cell.angle_alpha   90.00
_cell.angle_beta   90.00
_cell.angle_gamma   90.00
#
_symmetry.space_group_name_H-M   'P 1'
#
loop_
_entity.id
_entity.type
_entity.pdbx_description
1 polymer ?
#
loop_
_entity_poly.entity_id
_entity_poly.type
_entity_poly.pdbx_seq_one_letter_code
_entity_poly.pdbx_strand_id
1 'polypeptide(L)'
;MRPAVLPLLTDAAFGAHPDRAPLPRAHTVEGLWLRGVVLGGQGRYAQARAELTTLLRATSPTTSDPHHAALRSLAMSTWASFLRQGGRHQEAASFDGAALAALPMSSADAHADAAVAAARADAWTGLAADNLGMGRLGVGWELQRRCEALVASFPDEQLQRQRIRWSWVSAELSLAAGNFVDAGTYADRAAALALEWGSVRHHVKSTLLQCAVMTGTEPLETVLECGEQVRARCERLGLVPLEWAASLLLAGVSSQTRGVQSRDRCEELLRRRGGYFRC
;
A
#
# COMPACT_ATOMS: atom_id res chain seq x y z
N MET A 1 14.85 12.93 28.07
CA MET A 1 14.97 11.63 27.38
C MET A 1 14.71 11.82 25.91
N ARG A 2 15.57 11.31 25.00
CA ARG A 2 15.22 11.27 23.57
C ARG A 2 14.08 10.25 23.40
N PRO A 3 12.97 10.58 22.72
CA PRO A 3 11.92 9.61 22.45
C PRO A 3 12.49 8.42 21.67
N ALA A 4 11.99 7.21 21.95
CA ALA A 4 12.40 6.02 21.24
C ALA A 4 12.05 6.17 19.75
N VAL A 5 13.04 5.94 18.88
CA VAL A 5 12.93 6.18 17.43
C VAL A 5 11.87 5.28 16.78
N LEU A 6 11.79 4.01 17.18
CA LEU A 6 10.86 3.05 16.57
C LEU A 6 9.38 3.42 16.77
N PRO A 7 8.88 3.72 17.99
CA PRO A 7 7.49 4.17 18.17
C PRO A 7 7.09 5.37 17.30
N LEU A 8 7.98 6.36 17.13
CA LEU A 8 7.72 7.52 16.26
C LEU A 8 7.64 7.14 14.78
N LEU A 9 8.44 6.17 14.34
CA LEU A 9 8.41 5.66 12.97
C LEU A 9 7.20 4.76 12.73
N THR A 10 6.80 3.95 13.71
CA THR A 10 5.59 3.13 13.65
C THR A 10 4.35 4.00 13.58
N ASP A 11 4.26 5.03 14.43
CA ASP A 11 3.17 6.01 14.38
C ASP A 11 3.10 6.77 13.05
N ALA A 12 4.25 7.14 12.46
CA ALA A 12 4.26 7.76 11.14
C ALA A 12 3.88 6.76 10.02
N ALA A 13 4.28 5.50 10.12
CA ALA A 13 4.02 4.49 9.08
C ALA A 13 2.57 4.01 9.11
N PHE A 14 2.03 3.82 10.31
CA PHE A 14 0.82 3.06 10.59
C PHE A 14 -0.14 3.72 11.56
N GLY A 15 0.22 4.82 12.22
CA GLY A 15 -0.62 5.52 13.20
C GLY A 15 -1.20 6.83 12.68
N ALA A 16 -1.18 7.86 13.55
CA ALA A 16 -1.94 9.09 13.37
C ALA A 16 -1.20 10.17 12.59
N HIS A 17 0.13 10.08 12.47
CA HIS A 17 0.99 11.15 11.97
C HIS A 17 1.77 10.80 10.70
N PRO A 18 1.10 10.43 9.59
CA PRO A 18 1.78 10.08 8.34
C PRO A 18 2.50 11.26 7.67
N ASP A 19 2.17 12.48 8.08
CA ASP A 19 2.75 13.76 7.65
C ASP A 19 4.08 14.08 8.33
N ARG A 20 4.52 13.27 9.31
CA ARG A 20 5.74 13.53 10.09
C ARG A 20 6.95 13.76 9.18
N ALA A 21 7.53 14.95 9.30
CA ALA A 21 8.79 15.34 8.67
C ALA A 21 9.48 16.44 9.51
N PRO A 22 10.81 16.39 9.70
CA PRO A 22 11.73 15.33 9.30
C PRO A 22 11.53 14.04 10.11
N LEU A 23 11.80 12.89 9.49
CA LEU A 23 11.76 11.59 10.18
C LEU A 23 13.04 11.35 10.98
N PRO A 24 12.96 10.80 12.21
CA PRO A 24 14.14 10.48 13.02
C PRO A 24 15.02 9.45 12.29
N ARG A 25 16.34 9.60 12.38
CA ARG A 25 17.30 8.69 11.73
C ARG A 25 17.17 7.30 12.35
N ALA A 26 17.09 6.27 11.51
CA ALA A 26 17.10 4.88 11.93
C ALA A 26 18.47 4.23 11.72
N HIS A 27 18.81 3.29 12.59
CA HIS A 27 20.03 2.49 12.51
C HIS A 27 19.75 0.98 12.57
N THR A 28 18.49 0.58 12.78
CA THR A 28 18.04 -0.81 12.75
C THR A 28 17.35 -1.10 11.42
N VAL A 29 17.38 -2.36 10.97
CA VAL A 29 16.69 -2.80 9.75
C VAL A 29 15.19 -2.53 9.81
N GLU A 30 14.54 -2.71 10.95
CA GLU A 30 13.13 -2.37 11.16
C GLU A 30 12.87 -0.87 10.99
N GLY A 31 13.71 -0.02 11.59
CA GLY A 31 13.56 1.43 11.45
C GLY A 31 13.81 1.92 10.02
N LEU A 32 14.72 1.29 9.28
CA LEU A 32 14.93 1.56 7.85
C LEU A 32 13.68 1.20 7.03
N TRP A 33 13.05 0.06 7.31
CA TRP A 33 11.80 -0.34 6.66
C TRP A 33 10.68 0.67 6.94
N LEU A 34 10.44 1.01 8.21
CA LEU A 34 9.41 1.98 8.60
C LEU A 34 9.63 3.34 7.93
N ARG A 35 10.88 3.84 7.89
CA ARG A 35 11.22 5.05 7.13
C ARG A 35 10.89 4.91 5.65
N GLY A 36 11.23 3.79 5.03
CA GLY A 36 10.87 3.48 3.64
C GLY A 36 9.35 3.53 3.40
N VAL A 37 8.55 2.97 4.32
CA VAL A 37 7.07 3.00 4.26
C VAL A 37 6.51 4.41 4.34
N VAL A 38 7.03 5.25 5.26
CA VAL A 38 6.57 6.63 5.42
C VAL A 38 6.98 7.48 4.23
N LEU A 39 8.25 7.46 3.85
CA LEU A 39 8.77 8.22 2.71
C LEU A 39 8.06 7.83 1.41
N GLY A 40 7.78 6.54 1.22
CA GLY A 40 6.97 6.04 0.12
C GLY A 40 5.54 6.61 0.14
N GLY A 41 4.89 6.61 1.30
CA GLY A 41 3.56 7.21 1.47
C GLY A 41 3.52 8.72 1.21
N GLN A 42 4.62 9.44 1.47
CA GLN A 42 4.78 10.87 1.20
C GLN A 42 5.25 11.18 -0.23
N GLY A 43 5.44 10.16 -1.08
CA GLY A 43 5.92 10.32 -2.45
C GLY A 43 7.41 10.68 -2.56
N ARG A 44 8.20 10.50 -1.50
CA ARG A 44 9.66 10.71 -1.47
C ARG A 44 10.42 9.47 -1.93
N TYR A 45 10.12 8.97 -3.13
CA TYR A 45 10.54 7.65 -3.59
C TYR A 45 12.06 7.43 -3.67
N ALA A 46 12.85 8.45 -4.03
CA ALA A 46 14.30 8.35 -4.02
C ALA A 46 14.86 8.13 -2.60
N GLN A 47 14.32 8.84 -1.60
CA GLN A 47 14.70 8.66 -0.20
C GLN A 47 14.22 7.30 0.31
N ALA A 48 12.98 6.92 0.02
CA ALA A 48 12.44 5.61 0.38
C ALA A 48 13.33 4.47 -0.17
N ARG A 49 13.70 4.52 -1.45
CA ARG A 49 14.62 3.55 -2.07
C ARG A 49 15.98 3.49 -1.38
N ALA A 50 16.52 4.63 -0.96
CA ALA A 50 17.81 4.65 -0.26
C ALA A 50 17.75 3.88 1.06
N GLU A 51 16.70 4.11 1.87
CA GLU A 51 16.48 3.38 3.13
C GLU A 51 16.32 1.88 2.89
N LEU A 52 15.46 1.51 1.92
CA LEU A 52 15.21 0.10 1.58
C LEU A 52 16.46 -0.58 1.01
N THR A 53 17.28 0.13 0.22
CA THR A 53 18.54 -0.40 -0.30
C THR A 53 19.53 -0.68 0.84
N THR A 54 19.65 0.21 1.82
CA THR A 54 20.50 -0.02 2.99
C THR A 54 20.01 -1.23 3.79
N LEU A 55 18.70 -1.38 3.98
CA LEU A 55 18.11 -2.57 4.61
C LEU A 55 18.45 -3.85 3.85
N LEU A 56 18.23 -3.87 2.53
CA LEU A 56 18.50 -5.03 1.68
C LEU A 56 19.98 -5.41 1.61
N ARG A 57 20.90 -4.47 1.88
CA ARG A 57 22.34 -4.75 2.01
C ARG A 57 22.70 -5.28 3.39
N ALA A 58 21.99 -4.85 4.42
CA ALA A 58 22.20 -5.30 5.80
C ALA A 58 21.60 -6.69 6.07
N THR A 59 20.65 -7.15 5.27
CA THR A 59 20.04 -8.49 5.38
C THR A 59 20.55 -9.44 4.30
N SER A 60 20.91 -10.66 4.69
CA SER A 60 21.33 -11.71 3.73
C SER A 60 20.12 -12.35 3.03
N PRO A 61 20.17 -12.60 1.71
CA PRO A 61 19.16 -13.41 1.01
C PRO A 61 19.05 -14.85 1.52
N THR A 62 20.12 -15.38 2.13
CA THR A 62 20.20 -16.77 2.63
C THR A 62 20.15 -16.84 4.15
N THR A 63 19.62 -15.79 4.79
CA THR A 63 19.50 -15.74 6.25
C THR A 63 18.60 -16.86 6.76
N SER A 64 19.01 -17.53 7.84
CA SER A 64 18.15 -18.45 8.58
C SER A 64 17.29 -17.74 9.63
N ASP A 65 17.55 -16.46 9.90
CA ASP A 65 16.74 -15.63 10.80
C ASP A 65 15.41 -15.24 10.12
N PRO A 66 14.25 -15.75 10.59
CA PRO A 66 12.95 -15.46 10.03
C PRO A 66 12.57 -13.98 10.08
N HIS A 67 13.02 -13.24 11.10
CA HIS A 67 12.72 -11.81 11.24
C HIS A 67 13.43 -10.98 10.16
N HIS A 68 14.71 -11.27 9.90
CA HIS A 68 15.46 -10.65 8.81
C HIS A 68 14.87 -11.02 7.44
N ALA A 69 14.45 -12.28 7.24
CA ALA A 69 13.76 -12.69 6.02
C ALA A 69 12.45 -11.92 5.81
N ALA A 70 11.63 -11.78 6.85
CA ALA A 70 10.39 -11.02 6.83
C ALA A 70 10.64 -9.54 6.47
N LEU A 71 11.60 -8.87 7.12
CA LEU A 71 11.94 -7.48 6.81
C LEU A 71 12.48 -7.30 5.39
N ARG A 72 13.26 -8.26 4.89
CA ARG A 72 13.75 -8.25 3.51
C ARG A 72 12.59 -8.34 2.51
N SER A 73 11.65 -9.27 2.74
CA SER A 73 10.43 -9.40 1.95
C SER A 73 9.60 -8.11 1.97
N LEU A 74 9.33 -7.58 3.17
CA LEU A 74 8.58 -6.33 3.34
C LEU A 74 9.25 -5.13 2.65
N ALA A 75 10.58 -5.07 2.63
CA ALA A 75 11.31 -4.04 1.92
C ALA A 75 11.13 -4.14 0.40
N MET A 76 11.18 -5.35 -0.16
CA MET A 76 10.93 -5.58 -1.59
C MET A 76 9.48 -5.25 -1.96
N SER A 77 8.50 -5.67 -1.18
CA SER A 77 7.09 -5.34 -1.42
C SER A 77 6.78 -3.85 -1.23
N THR A 78 7.49 -3.18 -0.32
CA THR A 78 7.41 -1.70 -0.19
C THR A 78 7.97 -1.04 -1.44
N TRP A 79 9.08 -1.56 -2.00
CA TRP A 79 9.61 -1.08 -3.27
C TRP A 79 8.62 -1.28 -4.42
N ALA A 80 8.07 -2.49 -4.55
CA ALA A 80 7.07 -2.83 -5.56
C ALA A 80 5.88 -1.86 -5.54
N SER A 81 5.42 -1.46 -4.35
CA SER A 81 4.24 -0.60 -4.20
C SER A 81 4.34 0.75 -4.91
N PHE A 82 5.50 1.41 -4.91
CA PHE A 82 5.63 2.68 -5.63
C PHE A 82 5.92 2.51 -7.13
N LEU A 83 6.46 1.37 -7.56
CA LEU A 83 6.53 1.02 -8.99
C LEU A 83 5.13 0.83 -9.56
N ARG A 84 4.28 0.13 -8.80
CA ARG A 84 2.87 -0.10 -9.13
C ARG A 84 2.07 1.20 -9.20
N GLN A 85 2.32 2.13 -8.28
CA GLN A 85 1.70 3.45 -8.29
C GLN A 85 1.96 4.21 -9.61
N GLY A 86 3.13 3.99 -10.23
CA GLY A 86 3.49 4.55 -11.54
C GLY A 86 3.16 3.67 -12.74
N GLY A 87 2.35 2.61 -12.56
CA GLY A 87 1.91 1.71 -13.63
C GLY A 87 2.94 0.66 -14.08
N ARG A 88 4.08 0.51 -13.37
CA ARG A 88 5.14 -0.45 -13.73
C ARG A 88 4.88 -1.83 -13.14
N HIS A 89 3.70 -2.39 -13.45
CA HIS A 89 3.21 -3.64 -12.84
C HIS A 89 4.12 -4.84 -13.06
N GLN A 90 4.71 -5.01 -14.25
CA GLN A 90 5.61 -6.14 -14.52
C GLN A 90 6.88 -6.11 -13.66
N GLU A 91 7.44 -4.92 -13.42
CA GLU A 91 8.62 -4.77 -12.57
C GLU A 91 8.27 -4.91 -11.10
N ALA A 92 7.16 -4.32 -10.67
CA ALA A 92 6.62 -4.51 -9.32
C ALA A 92 6.38 -5.99 -9.01
N ALA A 93 5.83 -6.76 -9.96
CA ALA A 93 5.60 -8.20 -9.81
C ALA A 93 6.90 -8.99 -9.61
N SER A 94 8.00 -8.55 -10.22
CA SER A 94 9.32 -9.18 -10.04
C SER A 94 9.84 -8.96 -8.61
N PHE A 95 9.61 -7.78 -8.03
CA PHE A 95 9.95 -7.51 -6.63
C PHE A 95 9.08 -8.30 -5.65
N ASP A 96 7.75 -8.36 -5.86
CA ASP A 96 6.86 -9.15 -5.00
C ASP A 96 7.09 -10.66 -5.13
N GLY A 97 7.44 -11.16 -6.32
CA GLY A 97 7.89 -12.53 -6.51
C GLY A 97 9.19 -12.84 -5.76
N ALA A 98 10.18 -11.95 -5.84
CA ALA A 98 11.41 -12.06 -5.07
C ALA A 98 11.17 -11.97 -3.55
N ALA A 99 10.19 -11.15 -3.12
CA ALA A 99 9.76 -11.06 -1.73
C ALA A 99 9.25 -12.41 -1.20
N LEU A 100 8.37 -13.09 -1.95
CA LEU A 100 7.90 -14.44 -1.60
C LEU A 100 9.04 -15.46 -1.53
N ALA A 101 9.99 -15.41 -2.48
CA ALA A 101 11.12 -16.33 -2.54
C ALA A 101 12.13 -16.13 -1.40
N ALA A 102 12.18 -14.95 -0.79
CA ALA A 102 13.05 -14.66 0.35
C ALA A 102 12.51 -15.18 1.69
N LEU A 103 11.25 -15.61 1.73
CA LEU A 103 10.63 -16.13 2.96
C LEU A 103 10.85 -17.65 3.07
N PRO A 104 11.04 -18.19 4.29
CA PRO A 104 11.13 -19.63 4.49
C PRO A 104 9.86 -20.32 3.99
N MET A 105 9.97 -21.51 3.41
CA MET A 105 8.80 -22.32 3.09
C MET A 105 8.08 -22.69 4.40
N SER A 106 6.77 -22.51 4.47
CA SER A 106 6.01 -22.94 5.64
C SER A 106 6.08 -24.46 5.74
N SER A 107 6.63 -25.00 6.82
CA SER A 107 6.37 -26.38 7.19
C SER A 107 4.86 -26.53 7.45
N ALA A 108 4.31 -27.71 7.15
CA ALA A 108 2.90 -28.01 7.38
C ALA A 108 2.50 -27.97 8.88
N ASP A 109 3.47 -27.87 9.78
CA ASP A 109 3.24 -27.65 11.20
C ASP A 109 2.88 -26.18 11.47
N ALA A 110 1.60 -26.00 11.78
CA ALA A 110 0.96 -24.76 12.13
C ALA A 110 1.66 -24.10 13.33
N HIS A 111 2.40 -23.02 13.07
CA HIS A 111 2.52 -21.76 13.81
C HIS A 111 3.54 -20.90 13.04
N ALA A 112 3.18 -20.46 11.83
CA ALA A 112 4.02 -19.54 11.09
C ALA A 112 4.21 -18.26 11.92
N ASP A 113 5.47 -17.82 12.07
CA ASP A 113 5.80 -16.55 12.71
C ASP A 113 4.95 -15.43 12.09
N ALA A 114 4.27 -14.64 12.92
CA ALA A 114 3.34 -13.60 12.47
C ALA A 114 4.01 -12.57 11.54
N ALA A 115 5.30 -12.27 11.73
CA ALA A 115 6.03 -11.37 10.84
C ALA A 115 6.28 -12.00 9.46
N VAL A 116 6.60 -13.30 9.41
CA VAL A 116 6.73 -14.05 8.15
C VAL A 116 5.39 -14.14 7.43
N ALA A 117 4.30 -14.42 8.16
CA ALA A 117 2.96 -14.44 7.61
C ALA A 117 2.54 -13.07 7.07
N ALA A 118 2.79 -11.99 7.82
CA ALA A 118 2.54 -10.61 7.41
C ALA A 118 3.28 -10.27 6.10
N ALA A 119 4.55 -10.63 6.02
CA ALA A 119 5.40 -10.40 4.85
C ALA A 119 4.92 -11.20 3.63
N ARG A 120 4.48 -12.45 3.83
CA ARG A 120 3.95 -13.31 2.75
C ARG A 120 2.63 -12.78 2.22
N ALA A 121 1.70 -12.42 3.10
CA ALA A 121 0.43 -11.82 2.74
C ALA A 121 0.62 -10.52 1.94
N ASP A 122 1.55 -9.66 2.37
CA ASP A 122 1.91 -8.44 1.64
C ASP A 122 2.37 -8.70 0.21
N ALA A 123 3.25 -9.68 0.04
CA ALA A 123 3.81 -10.03 -1.26
C ALA A 123 2.77 -10.68 -2.18
N TRP A 124 1.89 -11.56 -1.64
CA TRP A 124 0.76 -12.10 -2.42
C TRP A 124 -0.23 -11.02 -2.84
N THR A 125 -0.65 -10.15 -1.92
CA THR A 125 -1.54 -9.04 -2.23
C THR A 125 -0.90 -8.06 -3.21
N GLY A 126 0.41 -7.80 -3.10
CA GLY A 126 1.17 -6.99 -4.06
C GLY A 126 1.18 -7.61 -5.46
N LEU A 127 1.50 -8.90 -5.55
CA LEU A 127 1.48 -9.65 -6.81
C LEU A 127 0.08 -9.73 -7.43
N ALA A 128 -0.97 -9.84 -6.60
CA ALA A 128 -2.36 -9.77 -7.04
C ALA A 128 -2.68 -8.41 -7.67
N ALA A 129 -2.25 -7.31 -7.02
CA ALA A 129 -2.45 -5.96 -7.52
C ALA A 129 -1.68 -5.69 -8.83
N ASP A 130 -0.50 -6.28 -9.02
CA ASP A 130 0.20 -6.19 -10.30
C ASP A 130 -0.47 -7.00 -11.40
N ASN A 131 -0.97 -8.19 -11.09
CA ASN A 131 -1.75 -8.97 -12.06
C ASN A 131 -3.04 -8.26 -12.45
N LEU A 132 -3.73 -7.62 -11.50
CA LEU A 132 -4.82 -6.69 -11.77
C LEU A 132 -4.39 -5.59 -12.76
N GLY A 133 -3.29 -4.88 -12.47
CA GLY A 133 -2.79 -3.81 -13.35
C GLY A 133 -2.33 -4.30 -14.74
N MET A 134 -2.08 -5.59 -14.91
CA MET A 134 -1.81 -6.25 -16.19
C MET A 134 -3.07 -6.88 -16.84
N GLY A 135 -4.26 -6.67 -16.29
CA GLY A 135 -5.53 -7.22 -16.79
C GLY A 135 -5.75 -8.70 -16.50
N ARG A 136 -4.94 -9.33 -15.65
CA ARG A 136 -4.96 -10.76 -15.33
C ARG A 136 -5.81 -11.04 -14.08
N LEU A 137 -7.10 -10.70 -14.15
CA LEU A 137 -8.00 -10.73 -12.98
C LEU A 137 -8.08 -12.11 -12.31
N GLY A 138 -8.15 -13.20 -13.09
CA GLY A 138 -8.21 -14.57 -12.55
C GLY A 138 -6.98 -14.95 -11.72
N VAL A 139 -5.78 -14.50 -12.14
CA VAL A 139 -4.54 -14.69 -11.36
C VAL A 139 -4.58 -13.84 -10.09
N GLY A 140 -5.09 -12.61 -10.18
CA GLY A 140 -5.30 -11.73 -9.03
C GLY A 140 -6.18 -12.39 -7.96
N TRP A 141 -7.33 -12.94 -8.34
CA TRP A 141 -8.23 -13.61 -7.41
C TRP A 141 -7.63 -14.88 -6.78
N GLU A 142 -6.91 -15.69 -7.55
CA GLU A 142 -6.23 -16.88 -6.99
C GLU A 142 -5.20 -16.50 -5.92
N LEU A 143 -4.41 -15.45 -6.15
CA LEU A 143 -3.47 -14.94 -5.17
C LEU A 143 -4.19 -14.38 -3.93
N GLN A 144 -5.33 -13.70 -4.11
CA GLN A 144 -6.14 -13.23 -2.99
C GLN A 144 -6.71 -14.36 -2.15
N ARG A 145 -7.14 -15.47 -2.75
CA ARG A 145 -7.62 -16.65 -1.99
C ARG A 145 -6.53 -17.24 -1.10
N ARG A 146 -5.29 -17.33 -1.60
CA ARG A 146 -4.14 -17.80 -0.79
C ARG A 146 -3.82 -16.85 0.34
N CYS A 147 -3.86 -15.54 0.07
CA CYS A 147 -3.66 -14.51 1.09
C CYS A 147 -4.76 -14.57 2.16
N GLU A 148 -6.02 -14.71 1.77
CA GLU A 148 -7.15 -14.82 2.69
C GLU A 148 -7.00 -16.03 3.62
N ALA A 149 -6.70 -17.21 3.05
CA ALA A 149 -6.52 -18.43 3.83
C ALA A 149 -5.39 -18.30 4.87
N LEU A 150 -4.28 -17.64 4.50
CA LEU A 150 -3.20 -17.36 5.44
C LEU A 150 -3.62 -16.35 6.52
N VAL A 151 -4.25 -15.25 6.14
CA VAL A 151 -4.64 -14.21 7.10
C VAL A 151 -5.72 -14.72 8.07
N ALA A 152 -6.64 -15.55 7.58
CA ALA A 152 -7.68 -16.19 8.40
C ALA A 152 -7.14 -17.21 9.41
N SER A 153 -5.89 -17.69 9.26
CA SER A 153 -5.27 -18.57 10.25
C SER A 153 -4.69 -17.83 11.46
N PHE A 154 -4.80 -16.49 11.50
CA PHE A 154 -4.37 -15.66 12.61
C PHE A 154 -5.58 -14.98 13.27
N PRO A 155 -5.48 -14.65 14.57
CA PRO A 155 -6.49 -13.82 15.23
C PRO A 155 -6.74 -12.49 14.50
N ASP A 156 -7.91 -11.90 14.71
CA ASP A 156 -8.30 -10.66 14.02
C ASP A 156 -7.49 -9.44 14.48
N GLU A 157 -7.02 -9.45 15.73
CA GLU A 157 -6.10 -8.45 16.28
C GLU A 157 -4.66 -8.57 15.75
N GLN A 158 -4.40 -9.53 14.86
CA GLN A 158 -3.14 -9.64 14.14
C GLN A 158 -3.34 -9.38 12.65
N LEU A 159 -2.26 -8.96 12.00
CA LEU A 159 -2.20 -8.75 10.56
C LEU A 159 -3.23 -7.72 10.06
N GLN A 160 -3.61 -6.73 10.87
CA GLN A 160 -4.61 -5.72 10.51
C GLN A 160 -4.26 -5.03 9.19
N ARG A 161 -2.98 -4.67 9.03
CA ARG A 161 -2.48 -4.05 7.80
C ARG A 161 -2.70 -4.95 6.57
N GLN A 162 -2.47 -6.25 6.72
CA GLN A 162 -2.66 -7.22 5.63
C GLN A 162 -4.14 -7.40 5.31
N ARG A 163 -5.01 -7.48 6.33
CA ARG A 163 -6.48 -7.54 6.15
C ARG A 163 -7.01 -6.34 5.37
N ILE A 164 -6.56 -5.13 5.73
CA ILE A 164 -6.92 -3.90 5.02
C ILE A 164 -6.45 -3.95 3.55
N ARG A 165 -5.19 -4.33 3.30
CA ARG A 165 -4.64 -4.38 1.94
C ARG A 165 -5.28 -5.48 1.09
N TRP A 166 -5.60 -6.61 1.69
CA TRP A 166 -6.37 -7.68 1.06
C TRP A 166 -7.71 -7.13 0.57
N SER A 167 -8.45 -6.43 1.46
CA SER A 167 -9.72 -5.80 1.10
C SER A 167 -9.57 -4.75 0.00
N TRP A 168 -8.52 -3.94 0.01
CA TRP A 168 -8.28 -2.98 -1.08
C TRP A 168 -8.19 -3.64 -2.45
N VAL A 169 -7.33 -4.66 -2.57
CA VAL A 169 -7.08 -5.28 -3.87
C VAL A 169 -8.27 -6.15 -4.29
N SER A 170 -9.00 -6.77 -3.35
CA SER A 170 -10.27 -7.44 -3.66
C SER A 170 -11.32 -6.47 -4.19
N ALA A 171 -11.46 -5.28 -3.59
CA ALA A 171 -12.34 -4.22 -4.12
C ALA A 171 -11.89 -3.75 -5.51
N GLU A 172 -10.59 -3.49 -5.71
CA GLU A 172 -10.05 -3.07 -7.01
C GLU A 172 -10.25 -4.16 -8.09
N LEU A 173 -10.11 -5.45 -7.74
CA LEU A 173 -10.43 -6.58 -8.64
C LEU A 173 -11.92 -6.64 -8.98
N SER A 174 -12.81 -6.44 -8.00
CA SER A 174 -14.26 -6.39 -8.23
C SER A 174 -14.66 -5.20 -9.12
N LEU A 175 -14.07 -4.02 -8.91
CA LEU A 175 -14.26 -2.86 -9.79
C LEU A 175 -13.83 -3.15 -11.22
N ALA A 176 -12.65 -3.76 -11.40
CA ALA A 176 -12.17 -4.13 -12.73
C ALA A 176 -13.05 -5.18 -13.43
N ALA A 177 -13.77 -6.00 -12.66
CA ALA A 177 -14.76 -6.95 -13.17
C ALA A 177 -16.16 -6.32 -13.36
N GLY A 178 -16.36 -5.03 -13.06
CA GLY A 178 -17.66 -4.35 -13.13
C GLY A 178 -18.63 -4.73 -12.00
N ASN A 179 -18.17 -5.40 -10.95
CA ASN A 179 -18.98 -5.82 -9.82
C ASN A 179 -18.88 -4.79 -8.68
N PHE A 180 -19.73 -3.76 -8.75
CA PHE A 180 -19.74 -2.66 -7.79
C PHE A 180 -20.26 -3.06 -6.41
N VAL A 181 -21.13 -4.08 -6.31
CA VAL A 181 -21.70 -4.55 -5.04
C VAL A 181 -20.61 -5.19 -4.16
N ASP A 182 -19.85 -6.13 -4.74
CA ASP A 182 -18.74 -6.76 -4.01
C ASP A 182 -17.62 -5.76 -3.77
N ALA A 183 -17.35 -4.86 -4.73
CA ALA A 183 -16.37 -3.81 -4.55
C ALA A 183 -16.70 -2.90 -3.35
N GLY A 184 -17.96 -2.50 -3.20
CA GLY A 184 -18.44 -1.73 -2.04
C GLY A 184 -18.23 -2.47 -0.73
N THR A 185 -18.62 -3.74 -0.68
CA THR A 185 -18.43 -4.60 0.52
C THR A 185 -16.97 -4.66 0.95
N TYR A 186 -16.05 -4.85 0.01
CA TYR A 186 -14.62 -4.87 0.30
C TYR A 186 -14.06 -3.48 0.67
N ALA A 187 -14.52 -2.41 0.02
CA ALA A 187 -14.10 -1.05 0.32
C ALA A 187 -14.53 -0.61 1.74
N ASP A 188 -15.77 -0.91 2.12
CA ASP A 188 -16.31 -0.63 3.45
C ASP A 188 -15.59 -1.42 4.53
N ARG A 189 -15.32 -2.71 4.29
CA ARG A 189 -14.50 -3.53 5.19
C ARG A 189 -13.11 -2.91 5.39
N ALA A 190 -12.47 -2.45 4.31
CA ALA A 190 -11.15 -1.83 4.42
C ALA A 190 -11.19 -0.49 5.19
N ALA A 191 -12.26 0.28 5.05
CA ALA A 191 -12.45 1.54 5.77
C ALA A 191 -12.67 1.29 7.28
N ALA A 192 -13.56 0.35 7.62
CA ALA A 192 -13.84 -0.04 9.00
C ALA A 192 -12.58 -0.54 9.72
N LEU A 193 -11.85 -1.48 9.11
CA LEU A 193 -10.60 -2.01 9.67
C LEU A 193 -9.53 -0.92 9.83
N ALA A 194 -9.41 0.00 8.87
CA ALA A 194 -8.43 1.07 8.95
C ALA A 194 -8.76 2.10 10.04
N LEU A 195 -10.06 2.36 10.27
CA LEU A 195 -10.54 3.20 11.35
C LEU A 195 -10.26 2.57 12.72
N GLU A 196 -10.62 1.29 12.89
CA GLU A 196 -10.39 0.54 14.12
C GLU A 196 -8.88 0.45 14.46
N TRP A 197 -8.05 0.21 13.45
CA TRP A 197 -6.60 0.15 13.63
C TRP A 197 -5.96 1.53 13.92
N GLY A 198 -6.69 2.63 13.70
CA GLY A 198 -6.21 3.99 13.96
C GLY A 198 -5.23 4.54 12.92
N SER A 199 -5.13 3.91 11.75
CA SER A 199 -4.15 4.29 10.73
C SER A 199 -4.71 5.33 9.76
N VAL A 200 -4.29 6.59 9.92
CA VAL A 200 -4.81 7.71 9.12
C VAL A 200 -4.55 7.51 7.63
N ARG A 201 -3.36 7.03 7.24
CA ARG A 201 -3.04 6.80 5.83
C ARG A 201 -3.90 5.69 5.22
N HIS A 202 -4.09 4.60 5.94
CA HIS A 202 -4.91 3.49 5.45
C HIS A 202 -6.37 3.92 5.35
N HIS A 203 -6.89 4.67 6.32
CA HIS A 203 -8.23 5.23 6.24
C HIS A 203 -8.40 6.10 5.00
N VAL A 204 -7.45 6.99 4.69
CA VAL A 204 -7.51 7.85 3.49
C VAL A 204 -7.53 7.02 2.20
N LYS A 205 -6.70 5.98 2.08
CA LYS A 205 -6.70 5.08 0.91
C LYS A 205 -7.99 4.26 0.83
N SER A 206 -8.55 3.81 1.96
CA SER A 206 -9.84 3.11 1.98
C SER A 206 -10.98 4.03 1.52
N THR A 207 -11.03 5.28 2.00
CA THR A 207 -12.03 6.26 1.55
C THR A 207 -11.90 6.58 0.06
N LEU A 208 -10.68 6.70 -0.46
CA LEU A 208 -10.47 6.85 -1.90
C LEU A 208 -11.09 5.70 -2.71
N LEU A 209 -10.99 4.47 -2.19
CA LEU A 209 -11.57 3.30 -2.85
C LEU A 209 -13.10 3.29 -2.76
N GLN A 210 -13.69 3.74 -1.64
CA GLN A 210 -15.13 4.00 -1.54
C GLN A 210 -15.59 5.01 -2.60
N CYS A 211 -14.87 6.14 -2.78
CA CYS A 211 -15.20 7.10 -3.84
C CYS A 211 -15.13 6.45 -5.24
N ALA A 212 -14.23 5.49 -5.47
CA ALA A 212 -14.15 4.74 -6.73
C ALA A 212 -15.32 3.77 -6.94
N VAL A 213 -15.86 3.16 -5.88
CA VAL A 213 -17.09 2.37 -5.96
C VAL A 213 -18.29 3.27 -6.30
N MET A 214 -18.38 4.43 -5.67
CA MET A 214 -19.46 5.38 -5.87
C MET A 214 -19.62 5.83 -7.34
N THR A 215 -18.57 5.77 -8.16
CA THR A 215 -18.67 6.13 -9.59
C THR A 215 -19.66 5.27 -10.37
N GLY A 216 -19.98 4.07 -9.88
CA GLY A 216 -20.97 3.17 -10.49
C GLY A 216 -22.27 3.01 -9.69
N THR A 217 -22.39 3.64 -8.52
CA THR A 217 -23.52 3.42 -7.61
C THR A 217 -24.21 4.71 -7.14
N GLU A 218 -23.55 5.86 -7.23
CA GLU A 218 -24.03 7.13 -6.68
C GLU A 218 -24.10 8.25 -7.74
N PRO A 219 -24.88 9.32 -7.49
CA PRO A 219 -24.87 10.51 -8.33
C PRO A 219 -23.47 11.15 -8.44
N LEU A 220 -23.17 11.72 -9.61
CA LEU A 220 -21.87 12.33 -9.91
C LEU A 220 -21.45 13.40 -8.89
N GLU A 221 -22.39 14.19 -8.37
CA GLU A 221 -22.12 15.23 -7.38
C GLU A 221 -21.55 14.64 -6.07
N THR A 222 -22.13 13.53 -5.58
CA THR A 222 -21.66 12.82 -4.39
C THR A 222 -20.24 12.26 -4.60
N VAL A 223 -19.96 11.72 -5.79
CA VAL A 223 -18.65 11.21 -6.17
C VAL A 223 -17.60 12.33 -6.18
N LEU A 224 -17.95 13.48 -6.76
CA LEU A 224 -17.09 14.65 -6.84
C LEU A 224 -16.77 15.22 -5.46
N GLU A 225 -17.78 15.34 -4.59
CA GLU A 225 -17.60 15.80 -3.22
C GLU A 225 -16.66 14.85 -2.45
N CYS A 226 -16.90 13.55 -2.50
CA CYS A 226 -16.05 12.53 -1.89
C CYS A 226 -14.60 12.64 -2.37
N GLY A 227 -14.41 12.69 -3.69
CA GLY A 227 -13.08 12.77 -4.30
C GLY A 227 -12.31 14.04 -3.91
N GLU A 228 -12.97 15.19 -3.86
CA GLU A 228 -12.35 16.45 -3.44
C GLU A 228 -12.01 16.47 -1.94
N GLN A 229 -12.87 15.90 -1.09
CA GLN A 229 -12.57 15.75 0.34
C GLN A 229 -11.33 14.87 0.56
N VAL A 230 -11.23 13.73 -0.15
CA VAL A 230 -10.07 12.84 -0.11
C VAL A 230 -8.82 13.57 -0.62
N ARG A 231 -8.89 14.23 -1.78
CA ARG A 231 -7.76 14.98 -2.36
C ARG A 231 -7.24 16.03 -1.39
N ALA A 232 -8.14 16.86 -0.83
CA ALA A 232 -7.77 17.90 0.13
C ALA A 232 -7.17 17.32 1.42
N ARG A 233 -7.64 16.15 1.87
CA ARG A 233 -7.07 15.45 3.03
C ARG A 233 -5.67 14.91 2.72
N CYS A 234 -5.44 14.35 1.53
CA CYS A 234 -4.11 13.92 1.09
C CYS A 234 -3.12 15.09 1.06
N GLU A 235 -3.55 16.24 0.51
CA GLU A 235 -2.75 17.46 0.44
C GLU A 235 -2.31 17.93 1.84
N ARG A 236 -3.25 18.02 2.80
CA ARG A 236 -2.94 18.41 4.19
C ARG A 236 -1.96 17.44 4.87
N LEU A 237 -2.06 16.15 4.57
CA LEU A 237 -1.21 15.10 5.16
C LEU A 237 0.09 14.85 4.39
N GLY A 238 0.34 15.57 3.29
CA GLY A 238 1.51 15.35 2.44
C GLY A 238 1.54 13.98 1.74
N LEU A 239 0.39 13.34 1.56
CA LEU A 239 0.23 12.03 0.91
C LEU A 239 0.13 12.16 -0.61
N VAL A 240 1.19 12.72 -1.22
CA VAL A 240 1.24 13.06 -2.66
C VAL A 240 0.81 11.90 -3.59
N PRO A 241 1.20 10.64 -3.36
CA PRO A 241 0.73 9.52 -4.21
C PRO A 241 -0.79 9.32 -4.18
N LEU A 242 -1.42 9.49 -3.02
CA LEU A 242 -2.87 9.35 -2.88
C LEU A 242 -3.61 10.60 -3.38
N GLU A 243 -2.99 11.77 -3.26
CA GLU A 243 -3.51 13.00 -3.87
C GLU A 243 -3.55 12.88 -5.40
N TRP A 244 -2.49 12.33 -6.00
CA TRP A 244 -2.44 12.02 -7.43
C TRP A 244 -3.55 11.05 -7.83
N ALA A 245 -3.73 9.96 -7.08
CA ALA A 245 -4.77 8.97 -7.36
C ALA A 245 -6.19 9.54 -7.21
N ALA A 246 -6.45 10.37 -6.19
CA ALA A 246 -7.71 11.08 -6.05
C ALA A 246 -7.96 12.07 -7.20
N SER A 247 -6.91 12.76 -7.65
CA SER A 247 -6.99 13.69 -8.78
C SER A 247 -7.25 12.97 -10.12
N LEU A 248 -6.69 11.77 -10.31
CA LEU A 248 -7.01 10.90 -11.45
C LEU A 248 -8.49 10.50 -11.47
N LEU A 249 -9.03 10.08 -10.32
CA LEU A 249 -10.45 9.76 -10.19
C LEU A 249 -11.32 10.96 -10.58
N LEU A 250 -11.07 12.14 -10.00
CA LEU A 250 -11.80 13.37 -10.29
C LEU A 250 -11.73 13.78 -11.77
N ALA A 251 -10.54 13.67 -12.37
CA ALA A 251 -10.35 13.97 -13.78
C ALA A 251 -11.14 12.98 -14.67
N GLY A 252 -11.17 11.70 -14.31
CA GLY A 252 -11.87 10.65 -15.04
C GLY A 252 -13.39 10.79 -15.04
N VAL A 253 -13.99 11.28 -13.94
CA VAL A 253 -15.46 11.37 -13.81
C VAL A 253 -16.05 12.70 -14.28
N SER A 254 -15.26 13.78 -14.35
CA SER A 254 -15.81 15.13 -14.54
C SER A 254 -15.17 15.97 -15.63
N SER A 255 -14.05 15.52 -16.23
CA SER A 255 -13.24 16.31 -17.18
C SER A 255 -12.89 17.72 -16.68
N GLN A 256 -13.03 18.01 -15.38
CA GLN A 256 -12.84 19.35 -14.82
C GLN A 256 -11.35 19.70 -14.77
N THR A 257 -11.04 20.95 -15.13
CA THR A 257 -9.68 21.50 -15.20
C THR A 257 -8.91 21.36 -13.88
N ARG A 258 -9.59 21.48 -12.73
CA ARG A 258 -8.95 21.42 -11.40
C ARG A 258 -8.38 20.03 -11.06
N GLY A 259 -9.09 18.96 -11.41
CA GLY A 259 -8.62 17.58 -11.23
C GLY A 259 -7.40 17.29 -12.10
N VAL A 260 -7.44 17.75 -13.35
CA VAL A 260 -6.32 17.64 -14.31
C VAL A 260 -5.07 18.38 -13.80
N GLN A 261 -5.22 19.64 -13.35
CA GLN A 261 -4.09 20.41 -12.82
C GLN A 261 -3.47 19.78 -11.57
N SER A 262 -4.31 19.28 -10.65
CA SER A 262 -3.83 18.65 -9.41
C SER A 262 -3.08 17.34 -9.70
N ARG A 263 -3.58 16.54 -10.67
CA ARG A 263 -2.90 15.35 -11.17
C ARG A 263 -1.51 15.71 -11.71
N ASP A 264 -1.42 16.67 -12.62
CA ASP A 264 -0.17 17.03 -13.28
C ASP A 264 0.87 17.55 -12.28
N ARG A 265 0.43 18.39 -11.34
CA ARG A 265 1.26 18.89 -10.22
C ARG A 265 1.82 17.73 -9.38
N CYS A 266 0.98 16.79 -8.97
CA CYS A 266 1.41 15.66 -8.16
C CYS A 266 2.38 14.77 -8.93
N GLU A 267 2.09 14.49 -10.21
CA GLU A 267 2.94 13.64 -11.05
C GLU A 267 4.32 14.26 -11.26
N GLU A 268 4.39 15.56 -11.56
CA GLU A 268 5.65 16.28 -11.66
C GLU A 268 6.45 16.19 -10.36
N LEU A 269 5.80 16.41 -9.22
CA LEU A 269 6.45 16.33 -7.91
C LEU A 269 6.96 14.91 -7.63
N LEU A 270 6.17 13.89 -7.94
CA LEU A 270 6.55 12.49 -7.77
C LEU A 270 7.75 12.15 -8.68
N ARG A 271 7.76 12.58 -9.94
CA ARG A 271 8.92 12.43 -10.85
C ARG A 271 10.18 13.08 -10.29
N ARG A 272 10.11 14.35 -9.85
CA ARG A 272 11.23 15.05 -9.20
C ARG A 272 11.75 14.34 -7.95
N ARG A 273 10.86 13.65 -7.22
CA ARG A 273 11.19 12.84 -6.04
C ARG A 273 11.56 11.39 -6.36
N GLY A 274 11.77 11.06 -7.62
CA GLY A 274 12.28 9.77 -8.10
C GLY A 274 11.20 8.76 -8.48
N GLY A 275 9.96 9.17 -8.71
CA GLY A 275 8.90 8.35 -9.30
C GLY A 275 9.07 8.19 -10.79
N TYR A 276 8.61 7.05 -11.31
CA TYR A 276 8.62 6.75 -12.74
C TYR A 276 7.20 6.41 -13.16
N PHE A 277 6.61 7.26 -14.00
CA PHE A 277 5.27 7.07 -14.55
C PHE A 277 5.44 6.75 -16.02
N ARG A 278 4.76 5.71 -16.50
CA ARG A 278 4.63 5.49 -17.95
C ARG A 278 3.63 6.51 -18.47
N CYS A 279 4.10 7.36 -19.38
CA CYS A 279 3.28 8.18 -20.26
C CYS A 279 2.61 7.30 -21.31
#